data_AF-A0A519DGX6-F1
#
_entry.id   AF-A0A519DGX6-F1
#
_cell.length_a   1.000
_cell.length_b   1.000
_cell.length_c   1.000
_cell.angle_alpha   90.00
_cell.angle_beta   90.00
_cell.angle_gamma   90.00
#
_symmetry.space_group_name_H-M   'P 1'
#
loop_
_entity.id
_entity.type
_entity.pdbx_description
1 polymer ?
#
loop_
_entity_poly.entity_id
_entity_poly.type
_entity_poly.pdbx_seq_one_letter_code
_entity_poly.pdbx_strand_id
1 'polypeptide(L)'
;MKRIEPLLLCSLLVLSSLSGCFGTDEPNVETNPQQEDPTELSKWTTYYAVNLSDLPACNTDSIGLLYYVADINAFQTCQTNGWNLIDI
;
A
#
# COMPACT_ATOMS: atom_id res chain seq x y z
N MET A 1 18.54 -3.71 -46.55
CA MET A 1 17.69 -3.23 -45.43
C MET A 1 18.15 -3.96 -44.17
N LYS A 2 18.96 -3.29 -43.33
CA LYS A 2 19.52 -3.89 -42.11
C LYS A 2 18.43 -3.88 -41.04
N ARG A 3 18.24 -5.02 -40.34
CA ARG A 3 17.21 -5.18 -39.31
C ARG A 3 17.46 -4.19 -38.17
N ILE A 4 16.71 -3.09 -38.20
CA ILE A 4 16.72 -1.98 -37.23
C ILE A 4 15.92 -2.34 -35.96
N GLU A 5 15.14 -3.42 -36.01
CA GLU A 5 14.28 -3.89 -34.91
C GLU A 5 15.01 -4.15 -33.57
N PRO A 6 16.17 -4.84 -33.49
CA PRO A 6 16.84 -5.06 -32.21
C PRO A 6 17.47 -3.77 -31.65
N LEU A 7 17.77 -2.79 -32.51
CA LEU A 7 18.36 -1.52 -32.12
C LEU A 7 17.32 -0.60 -31.44
N LEU A 8 16.08 -0.62 -31.95
CA LEU A 8 14.96 0.11 -31.36
C LEU A 8 14.61 -0.43 -29.96
N LEU A 9 14.61 -1.76 -29.81
CA LEU A 9 14.29 -2.40 -28.53
C LEU A 9 15.34 -2.07 -27.44
N CYS A 10 16.62 -2.07 -27.79
CA CYS A 10 17.68 -1.66 -26.86
C CYS A 10 17.60 -0.18 -26.47
N SER A 11 17.19 0.70 -27.40
CA SER A 11 17.03 2.14 -27.12
C SER A 11 15.93 2.40 -26.09
N LEU A 12 14.81 1.69 -26.17
CA LEU A 12 13.66 1.84 -25.26
C LEU A 12 13.96 1.43 -23.82
N LEU A 13 14.85 0.45 -23.61
CA LEU A 13 15.21 -0.04 -22.27
C LEU A 13 16.14 0.88 -21.48
N VAL A 14 16.87 1.78 -22.16
CA VAL A 14 17.81 2.71 -21.49
C VAL A 14 17.07 3.94 -20.95
N LEU A 15 15.95 4.34 -21.57
CA LEU A 15 15.19 5.55 -21.24
C LEU A 15 14.36 5.44 -19.95
N SER A 16 14.08 4.24 -19.45
CA SER A 16 13.24 4.00 -18.26
C SER A 16 13.98 4.23 -16.92
N SER A 17 15.29 4.49 -16.95
CA SER A 17 16.10 4.69 -15.75
C SER A 17 16.20 6.16 -15.28
N LEU A 18 15.64 7.12 -16.03
CA LEU A 18 15.76 8.55 -15.76
C LEU A 18 14.53 9.22 -15.10
N SER A 19 13.43 8.50 -14.83
CA SER A 19 12.20 9.09 -14.25
C SER A 19 12.22 9.25 -12.73
N GLY A 20 13.39 9.17 -12.08
CA GLY A 20 13.50 8.98 -10.63
C GLY A 20 13.98 10.15 -9.77
N CYS A 21 14.16 11.39 -10.27
CA CYS A 21 14.54 12.50 -9.38
C CYS A 21 14.20 13.89 -9.95
N PHE A 22 13.00 14.39 -9.62
CA PHE A 22 12.74 15.82 -9.61
C PHE A 22 12.07 16.15 -8.27
N GLY A 23 12.88 16.33 -7.24
CA GLY A 23 12.51 17.11 -6.06
C GLY A 23 12.72 18.58 -6.41
N THR A 24 11.65 19.26 -6.80
CA THR A 24 11.65 20.72 -6.93
C THR A 24 11.36 21.31 -5.56
N ASP A 25 12.35 21.99 -5.00
CA ASP A 25 12.19 22.93 -3.90
C ASP A 25 11.71 24.30 -4.44
N GLU A 26 10.72 24.87 -3.73
CA GLU A 26 10.25 26.26 -3.72
C GLU A 26 9.39 26.81 -4.90
N PRO A 27 8.69 27.95 -4.72
CA PRO A 27 7.63 28.20 -3.72
C PRO A 27 6.36 28.78 -4.38
N ASN A 28 5.24 28.77 -3.64
CA ASN A 28 4.09 29.67 -3.72
C ASN A 28 3.64 30.17 -5.11
N VAL A 29 2.49 29.69 -5.59
CA VAL A 29 1.37 30.52 -6.09
C VAL A 29 0.27 29.61 -6.68
N GLU A 30 -0.96 29.90 -6.25
CA GLU A 30 -2.25 29.59 -6.90
C GLU A 30 -2.54 28.12 -7.21
N THR A 31 -3.63 27.58 -6.70
CA THR A 31 -4.94 27.71 -7.34
C THR A 31 -5.90 27.05 -6.36
N ASN A 32 -7.07 27.61 -6.08
CA ASN A 32 -8.14 26.90 -5.39
C ASN A 32 -8.71 25.85 -6.34
N PRO A 33 -8.38 24.55 -6.19
CA PRO A 33 -9.03 23.51 -6.96
C PRO A 33 -10.11 22.96 -6.03
N GLN A 34 -11.32 23.47 -6.20
CA GLN A 34 -12.58 22.80 -5.89
C GLN A 34 -12.36 21.44 -5.22
N GLN A 35 -12.55 21.39 -3.91
CA GLN A 35 -12.35 20.25 -3.02
C GLN A 35 -13.03 18.99 -3.55
N GLU A 36 -12.33 18.28 -4.41
CA GLU A 36 -12.45 16.84 -4.54
C GLU A 36 -11.66 16.33 -3.33
N ASP A 37 -12.37 16.01 -2.25
CA ASP A 37 -11.83 15.19 -1.17
C ASP A 37 -11.25 13.95 -1.87
N PRO A 38 -9.91 13.84 -2.02
CA PRO A 38 -9.37 12.59 -2.47
C PRO A 38 -9.85 11.67 -1.37
N THR A 39 -10.72 10.70 -1.70
CA THR A 39 -11.03 9.62 -0.79
C THR A 39 -9.68 8.96 -0.55
N GLU A 40 -8.91 9.51 0.41
CA GLU A 40 -7.66 9.00 0.92
C GLU A 40 -8.06 7.58 1.21
N LEU A 41 -7.59 6.64 0.40
CA LEU A 41 -7.69 5.23 0.75
C LEU A 41 -7.01 5.19 2.10
N SER A 42 -7.82 5.23 3.16
CA SER A 42 -7.36 5.33 4.53
C SER A 42 -6.34 4.23 4.64
N LYS A 43 -5.07 4.58 4.77
CA LYS A 43 -3.99 3.60 4.74
C LYS A 43 -4.37 2.55 5.75
N TRP A 44 -4.65 1.34 5.27
CA TRP A 44 -5.13 0.27 6.12
C TRP A 44 -4.08 0.09 7.19
N THR A 45 -4.46 0.39 8.44
CA THR A 45 -3.50 0.35 9.53
C THR A 45 -3.31 -1.12 9.87
N THR A 46 -2.17 -1.68 9.48
CA THR A 46 -1.80 -3.05 9.85
C THR A 46 -1.22 -3.01 11.25
N TYR A 47 -1.85 -3.74 12.16
CA TYR A 47 -1.39 -3.87 13.53
C TYR A 47 -0.50 -5.11 13.67
N TYR A 48 0.36 -5.11 14.69
CA TYR A 48 1.28 -6.21 14.98
C TYR A 48 1.00 -6.75 16.39
N ALA A 49 0.98 -8.07 16.52
CA ALA A 49 0.90 -8.78 17.79
C ALA A 49 1.93 -9.91 17.82
N VAL A 50 2.48 -10.19 19.00
CA VAL A 50 3.42 -11.31 19.17
C VAL A 50 2.63 -12.62 19.18
N ASN A 51 1.58 -12.71 20.01
CA ASN A 51 0.75 -13.90 20.19
C ASN A 51 -0.73 -13.62 19.93
N LEU A 52 -1.53 -14.67 19.72
CA LEU A 52 -3.00 -14.55 19.59
C LEU A 52 -3.68 -13.93 20.82
N SER A 53 -3.11 -14.12 22.00
CA SER A 53 -3.63 -13.56 23.26
C SER A 53 -3.40 -12.06 23.40
N ASP A 54 -2.50 -11.48 22.57
CA ASP A 54 -2.20 -10.04 22.58
C ASP A 54 -3.21 -9.25 21.73
N LEU A 55 -4.12 -9.93 21.02
CA LEU A 55 -5.15 -9.28 20.21
C LEU A 55 -6.22 -8.70 21.15
N PRO A 56 -6.73 -7.49 20.86
CA PRO A 56 -7.84 -6.94 21.62
C PRO A 56 -9.09 -7.80 21.46
N ALA A 57 -10.07 -7.57 22.33
CA ALA A 57 -11.38 -8.21 22.20
C ALA A 57 -12.00 -7.87 20.83
N CYS A 58 -12.35 -8.90 20.05
CA CYS A 58 -13.02 -8.72 18.77
C CYS A 58 -14.49 -8.35 19.02
N ASN A 59 -14.76 -7.04 19.05
CA ASN A 59 -16.06 -6.40 19.21
C ASN A 59 -16.40 -5.50 18.01
N THR A 60 -17.55 -4.84 18.05
CA THR A 60 -18.04 -3.95 16.98
C THR A 60 -17.05 -2.87 16.54
N ASP A 61 -16.20 -2.39 17.45
CA ASP A 61 -15.25 -1.31 17.18
C ASP A 61 -13.98 -1.82 16.48
N SER A 62 -13.76 -3.13 16.52
CA SER A 62 -12.58 -3.81 15.96
C SER A 62 -12.88 -4.60 14.69
N ILE A 63 -14.14 -4.68 14.26
CA ILE A 63 -14.53 -5.40 13.03
C ILE A 63 -13.78 -4.77 11.84
N GLY A 64 -13.13 -5.62 11.04
CA GLY A 64 -12.35 -5.19 9.88
C GLY A 64 -10.91 -4.80 10.18
N LEU A 65 -10.48 -4.78 11.46
CA LEU A 65 -9.07 -4.63 11.79
C LEU A 65 -8.27 -5.85 11.30
N LEU A 66 -7.05 -5.58 10.85
CA LEU A 66 -6.10 -6.58 10.37
C LEU A 66 -4.85 -6.58 11.27
N TYR A 67 -4.54 -7.73 11.86
CA TYR A 67 -3.35 -7.94 12.68
C TYR A 67 -2.44 -8.96 12.02
N TYR A 68 -1.14 -8.68 11.93
CA TYR A 68 -0.14 -9.72 11.72
C TYR A 68 0.25 -10.29 13.08
N VAL A 69 0.15 -11.62 13.24
CA VAL A 69 0.48 -12.32 14.47
C VAL A 69 1.73 -13.15 14.26
N ALA A 70 2.80 -12.80 14.98
CA ALA A 70 4.11 -13.39 14.77
C ALA A 70 4.20 -14.86 15.16
N ASP A 71 3.52 -15.30 16.22
CA ASP A 71 3.52 -16.69 16.71
C ASP A 71 3.00 -17.69 15.67
N ILE A 72 2.04 -17.26 14.84
CA ILE A 72 1.42 -18.09 13.79
C ILE A 72 1.84 -17.67 12.38
N ASN A 73 2.76 -16.72 12.27
CA ASN A 73 3.27 -16.14 11.01
C ASN A 73 2.16 -15.74 10.01
N ALA A 74 1.01 -15.28 10.48
CA ALA A 74 -0.17 -15.09 9.64
C ALA A 74 -0.98 -13.86 10.01
N PHE A 75 -1.82 -13.43 9.07
CA PHE A 75 -2.78 -12.35 9.31
C PHE A 75 -4.06 -12.88 9.97
N GLN A 76 -4.57 -12.11 10.91
CA GLN A 76 -5.85 -12.28 11.58
C GLN A 76 -6.73 -11.06 11.30
N THR A 77 -8.00 -11.28 10.99
CA THR A 77 -8.99 -10.21 10.88
C THR A 77 -10.15 -10.43 11.85
N CYS A 78 -10.64 -9.35 12.45
CA CYS A 78 -11.80 -9.44 13.32
C CYS A 78 -13.09 -9.39 12.48
N GLN A 79 -13.88 -10.46 12.58
CA GLN A 79 -15.19 -10.60 11.98
C GLN A 79 -16.26 -10.64 13.08
N THR A 80 -17.53 -10.69 12.69
CA THR A 80 -18.66 -10.75 13.65
C THR A 80 -18.64 -11.97 14.57
N ASN A 81 -17.90 -13.02 14.22
CA ASN A 81 -17.75 -14.26 14.98
C ASN A 81 -16.39 -14.40 15.69
N GLY A 82 -15.56 -13.35 15.71
CA GLY A 82 -14.24 -13.36 16.33
C GLY A 82 -13.09 -13.17 15.34
N TRP A 83 -11.88 -13.43 15.81
CA TRP A 83 -10.67 -13.40 14.97
C TRP A 83 -10.64 -14.58 14.01
N ASN A 84 -10.33 -14.29 12.75
CA ASN A 84 -10.28 -15.25 11.66
C ASN A 84 -8.96 -15.15 10.90
N LEU A 85 -8.35 -16.31 10.61
CA LEU A 85 -7.09 -16.43 9.88
C LEU A 85 -7.31 -16.07 8.40
N ILE A 86 -6.46 -15.21 7.86
CA ILE A 86 -6.39 -14.94 6.42
C ILE A 86 -5.30 -15.81 5.80
N ASP A 87 -5.66 -16.60 4.79
CA ASP A 87 -4.74 -17.38 3.95
C ASP A 87 -4.39 -16.58 2.69
N ILE A 88 -3.09 -16.43 2.37
CA ILE A 88 -2.56 -15.60 1.26
C ILE A 88 -1.58 -16.35 0.36
#